data_AF-A0A1S2VGL2-F1
#
_entry.id   AF-A0A1S2VGL2-F1
#
_cell.length_a   1.000
_cell.length_b   1.000
_cell.length_c   1.000
_cell.angle_alpha   90.00
_cell.angle_beta   90.00
_cell.angle_gamma   90.00
#
_symmetry.space_group_name_H-M   'P 1'
#
loop_
_entity.id
_entity.type
_entity.pdbx_description
1 polymer ?
#
loop_
_entity_poly.entity_id
_entity_poly.type
_entity_poly.pdbx_seq_one_letter_code
_entity_poly.pdbx_strand_id
1 'polypeptide(L)'
;MKKKRIAIDMDDVLADTNGKFVDIYLAGEAPRYTVDELKTQSFHELLDEHEFNALLQHVYEPGFFRDIRVMPGAQEAIERLSERYEIFVATAAMEFPNSFRDKYDWLAEHFPSIHWRNIIFMGDKSVLNTDYLIDDLPRNLVTFQGEGLLFSAVHNRTNQEFRRFDTWPEIERYLL
;
A
#
# COMPACT_ATOMS: atom_id res chain seq x y z
N MET A 1 9.31 -28.94 -3.01
CA MET A 1 10.16 -27.73 -3.06
C MET A 1 9.51 -26.68 -2.17
N LYS A 2 10.29 -25.85 -1.46
CA LYS A 2 9.73 -24.76 -0.64
C LYS A 2 9.12 -23.72 -1.59
N LYS A 3 7.88 -23.28 -1.32
CA LYS A 3 7.26 -22.16 -2.07
C LYS A 3 8.14 -20.92 -1.93
N LYS A 4 8.29 -20.15 -3.01
CA LYS A 4 8.86 -18.80 -2.93
C LYS A 4 7.95 -17.90 -2.09
N ARG A 5 8.50 -16.83 -1.52
CA ARG A 5 7.83 -15.92 -0.59
C ARG A 5 7.66 -14.54 -1.20
N ILE A 6 6.50 -13.95 -1.02
CA ILE A 6 6.20 -12.58 -1.43
C ILE A 6 5.81 -11.80 -0.18
N ALA A 7 6.51 -10.69 0.09
CA ALA A 7 6.05 -9.68 1.02
C ALA A 7 5.33 -8.57 0.24
N ILE A 8 4.22 -8.07 0.80
CA ILE A 8 3.34 -7.12 0.13
C ILE A 8 3.05 -5.98 1.10
N ASP A 9 3.28 -4.74 0.68
CA ASP A 9 2.85 -3.59 1.45
C ASP A 9 1.32 -3.46 1.48
N MET A 10 0.79 -2.73 2.46
CA MET A 10 -0.64 -2.52 2.58
C MET A 10 -1.10 -1.22 1.94
N ASP A 11 -0.49 -0.08 2.28
CA ASP A 11 -1.02 1.23 1.91
C ASP A 11 -0.61 1.56 0.48
N ASP A 12 -1.55 2.04 -0.35
CA ASP A 12 -1.36 2.27 -1.79
C ASP A 12 -0.93 1.03 -2.61
N VAL A 13 -1.07 -0.17 -2.03
CA VAL A 13 -0.79 -1.46 -2.69
C VAL A 13 -1.98 -2.41 -2.56
N LEU A 14 -2.38 -2.76 -1.34
CA LEU A 14 -3.60 -3.54 -1.07
C LEU A 14 -4.80 -2.64 -0.77
N ALA A 15 -4.57 -1.50 -0.12
CA ALA A 15 -5.54 -0.53 0.33
C ALA A 15 -5.34 0.79 -0.41
N ASP A 16 -6.40 1.38 -0.96
CA ASP A 16 -6.37 2.66 -1.69
C ASP A 16 -6.32 3.86 -0.72
N THR A 17 -5.19 4.00 -0.02
CA THR A 17 -4.98 5.00 1.03
C THR A 17 -4.95 6.42 0.45
N ASN A 18 -4.31 6.62 -0.69
CA ASN A 18 -4.37 7.88 -1.43
C ASN A 18 -5.82 8.20 -1.85
N GLY A 19 -6.60 7.22 -2.31
CA GLY A 19 -8.03 7.39 -2.59
C GLY A 19 -8.83 7.83 -1.38
N LYS A 20 -8.53 7.31 -0.18
CA LYS A 20 -9.14 7.76 1.08
C LYS A 20 -8.83 9.24 1.36
N PHE A 21 -7.58 9.67 1.16
CA PHE A 21 -7.22 11.09 1.29
C PHE A 21 -7.92 11.98 0.26
N VAL A 22 -8.07 11.50 -0.99
CA VAL A 22 -8.86 12.20 -2.02
C VAL A 22 -10.31 12.39 -1.57
N ASP A 23 -10.93 11.35 -1.01
CA ASP A 23 -12.31 11.45 -0.52
C ASP A 23 -12.42 12.48 0.63
N ILE A 24 -11.48 12.45 1.58
CA ILE A 24 -11.42 13.41 2.71
C ILE A 24 -11.26 14.84 2.19
N TYR A 25 -10.31 15.07 1.28
CA TYR A 25 -10.05 16.38 0.71
C TYR A 25 -11.28 16.94 -0.01
N LEU A 26 -11.93 16.12 -0.84
CA LEU A 26 -13.11 16.52 -1.62
C LEU A 26 -14.35 16.75 -0.75
N ALA A 27 -14.45 16.12 0.42
CA ALA A 27 -15.51 16.33 1.39
C ALA A 27 -15.31 17.59 2.27
N GLY A 28 -14.13 18.23 2.20
CA GLY A 28 -13.81 19.45 2.94
C GLY A 28 -14.59 20.69 2.48
N GLU A 29 -14.41 21.81 3.19
CA GLU A 29 -15.23 23.02 2.99
C GLU A 29 -15.00 23.74 1.66
N ALA A 30 -13.83 23.55 1.02
CA ALA A 30 -13.50 24.21 -0.25
C ALA A 30 -12.39 23.47 -1.05
N PRO A 31 -12.66 22.28 -1.61
CA PRO A 31 -11.69 21.61 -2.47
C PRO A 31 -11.38 22.46 -3.72
N ARG A 32 -10.09 22.65 -3.99
CA ARG A 32 -9.59 23.45 -5.13
C ARG A 32 -9.22 22.61 -6.35
N TYR A 33 -9.00 21.31 -6.15
CA TYR A 33 -8.55 20.38 -7.19
C TYR A 33 -9.62 19.35 -7.49
N THR A 34 -9.70 18.99 -8.78
CA THR A 34 -10.57 17.93 -9.27
C THR A 34 -9.97 16.55 -8.98
N VAL A 35 -10.83 15.51 -9.04
CA VAL A 35 -10.40 14.12 -8.94
C VAL A 35 -9.30 13.79 -9.97
N ASP A 36 -9.40 14.32 -11.19
CA ASP A 36 -8.44 14.02 -12.26
C ASP A 36 -7.07 14.68 -12.02
N GLU A 37 -7.03 15.88 -11.44
CA GLU A 37 -5.79 16.51 -10.99
C GLU A 37 -5.14 15.70 -9.85
N LEU A 38 -5.94 15.30 -8.86
CA LEU A 38 -5.49 14.51 -7.69
C LEU A 38 -5.01 13.09 -8.06
N LYS A 39 -5.36 12.58 -9.24
CA LYS A 39 -4.84 11.31 -9.79
C LYS A 39 -3.48 11.45 -10.44
N THR A 40 -3.06 12.66 -10.80
CA THR A 40 -1.83 12.89 -11.58
C THR A 40 -0.76 13.67 -10.82
N GLN A 41 -1.15 14.37 -9.77
CA GLN A 41 -0.26 15.14 -8.89
C GLN A 41 -0.50 14.75 -7.44
N SER A 42 0.59 14.62 -6.68
CA SER A 42 0.50 14.29 -5.26
C SER A 42 0.04 15.49 -4.44
N PHE A 43 -0.56 15.24 -3.27
CA PHE A 43 -0.96 16.31 -2.36
C PHE A 43 0.18 17.25 -1.98
N HIS A 44 1.41 16.74 -1.82
CA HIS A 44 2.60 17.56 -1.55
C HIS A 44 2.90 18.56 -2.67
N GLU A 45 2.47 18.30 -3.91
CA GLU A 45 2.69 19.20 -5.05
C GLU A 45 1.57 20.22 -5.23
N LEU A 46 0.38 19.89 -4.75
CA LEU A 46 -0.82 20.69 -4.93
C LEU A 46 -1.11 21.58 -3.73
N LEU A 47 -0.91 21.08 -2.53
CA LEU A 47 -1.24 21.77 -1.28
C LEU A 47 -0.02 22.50 -0.73
N ASP A 48 -0.26 23.58 0.01
CA ASP A 48 0.81 24.15 0.84
C ASP A 48 1.12 23.23 2.03
N GLU A 49 2.24 23.49 2.71
CA GLU A 49 2.70 22.66 3.82
C GLU A 49 1.67 22.56 4.96
N HIS A 50 0.92 23.63 5.22
CA HIS A 50 -0.05 23.64 6.31
C HIS A 50 -1.26 22.77 5.98
N GLU A 51 -1.82 22.94 4.78
CA GLU A 51 -2.94 22.14 4.28
C GLU A 51 -2.56 20.65 4.13
N PHE A 52 -1.37 20.37 3.60
CA PHE A 52 -0.87 19.01 3.47
C PHE A 52 -0.72 18.34 4.83
N ASN A 53 -0.11 19.02 5.80
CA ASN A 53 0.04 18.49 7.15
C ASN A 53 -1.32 18.27 7.84
N ALA A 54 -2.29 19.18 7.64
CA ALA A 54 -3.64 19.03 8.17
C ALA A 54 -4.33 17.80 7.58
N LEU A 55 -4.23 17.58 6.26
CA LEU A 55 -4.75 16.38 5.60
C LEU A 55 -4.07 15.11 6.15
N LEU A 56 -2.76 15.12 6.32
CA LEU A 56 -2.02 13.98 6.89
C LEU A 56 -2.40 13.68 8.34
N GLN A 57 -2.91 14.63 9.12
CA GLN A 57 -3.32 14.34 10.51
C GLN A 57 -4.42 13.27 10.60
N HIS A 58 -5.21 13.08 9.56
CA HIS A 58 -6.26 12.06 9.53
C HIS A 58 -5.72 10.64 9.75
N VAL A 59 -4.45 10.34 9.45
CA VAL A 59 -3.85 9.01 9.72
C VAL A 59 -3.80 8.65 11.21
N TYR A 60 -3.89 9.65 12.09
CA TYR A 60 -3.90 9.44 13.54
C TYR A 60 -5.30 9.18 14.09
N GLU A 61 -6.36 9.40 13.29
CA GLU A 61 -7.74 9.20 13.71
C GLU A 61 -8.04 7.70 13.84
N PRO A 62 -8.58 7.25 14.99
CA PRO A 62 -9.09 5.89 15.10
C PRO A 62 -10.15 5.62 14.02
N GLY A 63 -9.99 4.51 13.30
CA GLY A 63 -10.87 4.13 12.20
C GLY A 63 -10.40 4.57 10.82
N PHE A 64 -9.38 5.45 10.69
CA PHE A 64 -8.89 5.92 9.39
C PHE A 64 -8.53 4.78 8.44
N PHE A 65 -7.84 3.76 8.95
CA PHE A 65 -7.43 2.61 8.15
C PHE A 65 -8.51 1.54 8.00
N ARG A 66 -9.60 1.63 8.77
CA ARG A 66 -10.57 0.54 8.90
C ARG A 66 -11.54 0.45 7.73
N ASP A 67 -11.77 1.56 7.03
CA ASP A 67 -12.75 1.66 5.94
C ASP A 67 -12.10 2.05 4.59
N ILE A 68 -10.78 1.88 4.45
CA ILE A 68 -10.08 2.11 3.19
C ILE A 68 -10.57 1.11 2.14
N ARG A 69 -10.78 1.58 0.92
CA ARG A 69 -11.21 0.73 -0.20
C ARG A 69 -10.09 -0.23 -0.59
N VAL A 70 -10.44 -1.48 -0.91
CA VAL A 70 -9.47 -2.45 -1.44
C VAL A 70 -9.01 -2.02 -2.84
N MET A 71 -7.71 -2.12 -3.09
CA MET A 71 -7.10 -1.83 -4.38
C MET A 71 -7.69 -2.76 -5.47
N PRO A 72 -8.10 -2.25 -6.64
CA PRO A 72 -8.73 -3.06 -7.67
C PRO A 72 -7.89 -4.26 -8.11
N GLY A 73 -8.51 -5.44 -8.11
CA GLY A 73 -7.87 -6.71 -8.50
C GLY A 73 -6.98 -7.36 -7.43
N ALA A 74 -6.76 -6.71 -6.28
CA ALA A 74 -5.89 -7.23 -5.23
C ALA A 74 -6.33 -8.61 -4.70
N GLN A 75 -7.60 -8.75 -4.32
CA GLN A 75 -8.11 -10.00 -3.72
C GLN A 75 -7.93 -11.20 -4.66
N GLU A 76 -8.29 -11.03 -5.94
CA GLU A 76 -8.18 -12.07 -6.96
C GLU A 76 -6.71 -12.45 -7.22
N ALA A 77 -5.82 -11.46 -7.31
CA ALA A 77 -4.40 -11.70 -7.49
C ALA A 77 -3.77 -12.41 -6.27
N ILE A 78 -4.10 -12.00 -5.05
CA ILE A 78 -3.60 -12.64 -3.83
C ILE A 78 -4.06 -14.11 -3.75
N GLU A 79 -5.33 -14.39 -4.07
CA GLU A 79 -5.85 -15.75 -4.11
C GLU A 79 -5.03 -16.63 -5.08
N ARG A 80 -4.84 -16.18 -6.33
CA ARG A 80 -4.08 -16.93 -7.33
C ARG A 80 -2.60 -17.07 -6.99
N LEU A 81 -1.96 -16.00 -6.50
CA LEU A 81 -0.56 -16.05 -6.08
C LEU A 81 -0.36 -17.01 -4.90
N SER A 82 -1.32 -17.12 -3.98
CA SER A 82 -1.22 -18.01 -2.81
C SER A 82 -1.13 -19.50 -3.19
N GLU A 83 -1.59 -19.89 -4.38
CA GLU A 83 -1.45 -21.25 -4.89
C GLU A 83 0.02 -21.65 -5.07
N ARG A 84 0.87 -20.70 -5.48
CA ARG A 84 2.29 -20.93 -5.82
C ARG A 84 3.27 -20.33 -4.82
N TYR A 85 2.89 -19.28 -4.13
CA TYR A 85 3.72 -18.50 -3.23
C TYR A 85 3.21 -18.57 -1.79
N GLU A 86 4.12 -18.33 -0.83
CA GLU A 86 3.76 -18.02 0.55
C GLU A 86 3.66 -16.48 0.67
N ILE A 87 2.45 -15.99 0.94
CA ILE A 87 2.15 -14.55 0.96
C ILE A 87 2.29 -14.00 2.38
N PHE A 88 2.99 -12.87 2.50
CA PHE A 88 3.11 -12.06 3.70
C PHE A 88 2.64 -10.64 3.42
N VAL A 89 2.02 -10.01 4.40
CA VAL A 89 1.77 -8.57 4.41
C VAL A 89 2.78 -7.94 5.36
N ALA A 90 3.52 -6.94 4.88
CA ALA A 90 4.51 -6.20 5.67
C ALA A 90 4.12 -4.73 5.66
N THR A 91 3.61 -4.20 6.78
CA THR A 91 3.07 -2.85 6.87
C THR A 91 3.60 -2.09 8.08
N ALA A 92 3.75 -0.78 7.96
CA ALA A 92 4.10 0.08 9.09
C ALA A 92 2.86 0.36 9.96
N ALA A 93 3.07 0.43 11.27
CA ALA A 93 2.03 0.85 12.22
C ALA A 93 2.59 1.59 13.44
N MET A 94 3.87 1.42 13.78
CA MET A 94 4.46 2.04 14.97
C MET A 94 4.51 3.57 14.90
N GLU A 95 4.58 4.14 13.69
CA GLU A 95 4.50 5.59 13.46
C GLU A 95 3.09 6.15 13.73
N PHE A 96 2.05 5.31 13.54
CA PHE A 96 0.65 5.66 13.76
C PHE A 96 -0.02 4.63 14.68
N PRO A 97 0.20 4.67 16.01
CA PRO A 97 -0.17 3.56 16.90
C PRO A 97 -1.65 3.13 16.84
N ASN A 98 -2.56 4.06 16.57
CA ASN A 98 -3.99 3.78 16.40
C ASN A 98 -4.28 2.89 15.17
N SER A 99 -3.39 2.91 14.16
CA SER A 99 -3.54 2.14 12.92
C SER A 99 -3.40 0.63 13.11
N PHE A 100 -2.71 0.17 14.15
CA PHE A 100 -2.38 -1.26 14.31
C PHE A 100 -3.63 -2.14 14.28
N ARG A 101 -4.63 -1.77 15.10
CA ARG A 101 -5.86 -2.55 15.21
C ARG A 101 -6.69 -2.45 13.94
N ASP A 102 -6.80 -1.25 13.38
CA ASP A 102 -7.55 -1.01 12.16
C ASP A 102 -6.99 -1.81 10.98
N LYS A 103 -5.67 -1.76 10.76
CA LYS A 103 -4.98 -2.52 9.71
C LYS A 103 -5.15 -4.02 9.89
N TYR A 104 -5.03 -4.52 11.13
CA TYR A 104 -5.25 -5.93 11.43
C TYR A 104 -6.69 -6.38 11.11
N ASP A 105 -7.68 -5.64 11.59
CA ASP A 105 -9.09 -5.97 11.38
C ASP A 105 -9.48 -5.82 9.90
N TRP A 106 -8.92 -4.82 9.20
CA TRP A 106 -9.11 -4.61 7.76
C TRP A 106 -8.56 -5.78 6.94
N LEU A 107 -7.34 -6.26 7.26
CA LEU A 107 -6.76 -7.44 6.61
C LEU A 107 -7.59 -8.70 6.87
N ALA A 108 -8.10 -8.88 8.08
CA ALA A 108 -8.94 -10.01 8.43
C ALA A 108 -10.28 -10.01 7.67
N GLU A 109 -10.86 -8.83 7.41
CA GLU A 109 -12.08 -8.68 6.62
C GLU A 109 -11.84 -8.92 5.12
N HIS A 110 -10.84 -8.26 4.54
CA HIS A 110 -10.68 -8.22 3.09
C HIS A 110 -9.77 -9.31 2.52
N PHE A 111 -8.87 -9.87 3.32
CA PHE A 111 -7.93 -10.91 2.92
C PHE A 111 -7.92 -12.09 3.90
N PRO A 112 -9.07 -12.76 4.13
CA PRO A 112 -9.20 -13.81 5.14
C PRO A 112 -8.32 -15.05 4.88
N SER A 113 -7.80 -15.21 3.67
CA SER A 113 -6.84 -16.27 3.32
C SER A 113 -5.42 -16.02 3.86
N ILE A 114 -5.09 -14.78 4.20
CA ILE A 114 -3.78 -14.42 4.79
C ILE A 114 -3.82 -14.73 6.28
N HIS A 115 -3.17 -15.83 6.67
CA HIS A 115 -3.10 -16.25 8.07
C HIS A 115 -2.37 -15.19 8.92
N TRP A 116 -2.82 -14.97 10.16
CA TRP A 116 -2.27 -13.93 11.06
C TRP A 116 -0.75 -14.00 11.26
N ARG A 117 -0.16 -15.19 11.17
CA ARG A 117 1.31 -15.41 11.25
C ARG A 117 2.09 -14.77 10.09
N ASN A 118 1.39 -14.42 9.02
CA ASN A 118 1.96 -13.83 7.82
C ASN A 118 1.70 -12.31 7.74
N ILE A 119 1.12 -11.71 8.78
CA ILE A 119 0.97 -10.27 8.92
C ILE A 119 2.12 -9.76 9.78
N ILE A 120 2.93 -8.87 9.23
CA ILE A 120 4.16 -8.36 9.86
C ILE A 120 4.04 -6.84 9.98
N PHE A 121 4.01 -6.36 11.22
CA PHE A 121 4.07 -4.94 11.51
C PHE A 121 5.52 -4.52 11.72
N MET A 122 6.05 -3.67 10.85
CA MET A 122 7.47 -3.30 10.84
C MET A 122 7.70 -1.93 10.21
N GLY A 123 8.71 -1.21 10.72
CA GLY A 123 9.10 0.10 10.16
C GLY A 123 10.15 0.00 9.06
N ASP A 124 11.12 -0.91 9.20
CA ASP A 124 12.23 -1.05 8.25
C ASP A 124 12.15 -2.38 7.50
N LYS A 125 11.74 -2.33 6.23
CA LYS A 125 11.57 -3.49 5.34
C LYS A 125 12.89 -4.12 4.87
N SER A 126 14.05 -3.53 5.17
CA SER A 126 15.35 -4.10 4.79
C SER A 126 15.65 -5.45 5.44
N VAL A 127 15.00 -5.76 6.57
CA VAL A 127 15.17 -7.04 7.30
C VAL A 127 14.31 -8.17 6.74
N LEU A 128 13.45 -7.89 5.75
CA LEU A 128 12.63 -8.92 5.11
C LEU A 128 13.51 -9.93 4.37
N ASN A 129 13.23 -11.21 4.60
CA ASN A 129 13.86 -12.32 3.90
C ASN A 129 12.81 -13.09 3.07
N THR A 130 12.37 -12.47 1.99
CA THR A 130 11.44 -13.00 0.99
C THR A 130 12.06 -12.92 -0.40
N ASP A 131 11.52 -13.65 -1.37
CA ASP A 131 12.02 -13.62 -2.75
C ASP A 131 11.60 -12.33 -3.46
N TYR A 132 10.40 -11.82 -3.15
CA TYR A 132 9.84 -10.61 -3.72
C TYR A 132 9.31 -9.66 -2.64
N LEU A 133 9.32 -8.36 -2.96
CA LEU A 133 8.63 -7.31 -2.22
C LEU A 133 7.81 -6.47 -3.22
N ILE A 134 6.50 -6.39 -3.01
CA ILE A 134 5.60 -5.49 -3.74
C ILE A 134 5.33 -4.30 -2.84
N ASP A 135 5.78 -3.10 -3.24
CA ASP A 135 5.72 -1.89 -2.42
C ASP A 135 5.61 -0.67 -3.33
N ASP A 136 4.91 0.37 -2.90
CA ASP A 136 4.77 1.64 -3.62
C ASP A 136 5.90 2.62 -3.28
N LEU A 137 6.67 2.40 -2.20
CA LEU A 137 7.70 3.32 -1.74
C LEU A 137 9.09 2.87 -2.23
N PRO A 138 9.73 3.60 -3.16
CA PRO A 138 11.06 3.22 -3.67
C PRO A 138 12.11 3.02 -2.58
N ARG A 139 12.04 3.79 -1.48
CA ARG A 139 12.97 3.67 -0.34
C ARG A 139 12.96 2.28 0.31
N ASN A 140 11.81 1.59 0.31
CA ASN A 140 11.70 0.22 0.84
C ASN A 140 12.34 -0.79 -0.12
N LEU A 141 12.23 -0.54 -1.43
CA LEU A 141 12.77 -1.41 -2.47
C LEU A 141 14.30 -1.29 -2.59
N VAL A 142 14.86 -0.09 -2.40
CA VAL A 142 16.32 0.16 -2.48
C VAL A 142 17.12 -0.70 -1.49
N THR A 143 16.59 -0.91 -0.28
CA THR A 143 17.28 -1.65 0.79
C THR A 143 16.91 -3.14 0.83
N PHE A 144 15.86 -3.54 0.12
CA PHE A 144 15.41 -4.92 0.05
C PHE A 144 16.38 -5.79 -0.76
N GLN A 145 16.68 -6.98 -0.24
CA GLN A 145 17.69 -7.87 -0.82
C GLN A 145 17.14 -8.81 -1.91
N GLY A 146 15.82 -9.03 -1.94
CA GLY A 146 15.14 -9.79 -2.99
C GLY A 146 14.80 -8.94 -4.20
N GLU A 147 13.87 -9.41 -5.02
CA GLU A 147 13.38 -8.64 -6.17
C GLU A 147 12.28 -7.67 -5.75
N GLY A 148 12.57 -6.36 -5.82
CA GLY A 148 11.60 -5.30 -5.59
C GLY A 148 10.71 -5.03 -6.81
N LEU A 149 9.40 -5.05 -6.61
CA LEU A 149 8.36 -4.78 -7.60
C LEU A 149 7.64 -3.50 -7.18
N LEU A 150 7.82 -2.42 -7.94
CA LEU A 150 7.25 -1.13 -7.62
C LEU A 150 5.78 -1.09 -8.06
N PHE A 151 4.87 -0.99 -7.09
CA PHE A 151 3.45 -0.76 -7.38
C PHE A 151 3.24 0.73 -7.69
N SER A 152 2.54 1.05 -8.76
CA SER A 152 2.36 2.44 -9.14
C SER A 152 1.47 3.21 -8.18
N ALA A 153 1.95 4.38 -7.78
CA ALA A 153 1.22 5.36 -7.00
C ALA A 153 1.62 6.77 -7.43
N VAL A 154 0.79 7.76 -7.11
CA VAL A 154 0.95 9.14 -7.62
C VAL A 154 2.28 9.75 -7.19
N HIS A 155 2.74 9.48 -5.96
CA HIS A 155 4.01 9.98 -5.44
C HIS A 155 5.24 9.34 -6.07
N ASN A 156 5.13 8.12 -6.61
CA ASN A 156 6.26 7.40 -7.17
C ASN A 156 6.33 7.46 -8.71
N ARG A 157 5.41 8.17 -9.38
CA ARG A 157 5.22 8.17 -10.84
C ARG A 157 6.46 8.51 -11.69
N THR A 158 7.42 9.25 -11.14
CA THR A 158 8.67 9.62 -11.82
C THR A 158 9.81 8.64 -11.59
N ASN A 159 9.65 7.67 -10.68
CA ASN A 159 10.68 6.68 -10.39
C ASN A 159 10.83 5.69 -11.56
N GLN A 160 12.09 5.46 -11.97
CA GLN A 160 12.47 4.55 -13.07
C GLN A 160 13.48 3.48 -12.61
N GLU A 161 13.74 3.37 -11.31
CA GLU A 161 14.79 2.49 -10.75
C GLU A 161 14.33 1.03 -10.67
N PHE A 162 13.02 0.82 -10.52
CA PHE A 162 12.43 -0.49 -10.27
C PHE A 162 11.50 -0.90 -11.40
N ARG A 163 11.26 -2.22 -11.50
CA ARG A 163 10.22 -2.74 -12.38
C ARG A 163 8.87 -2.31 -11.82
N ARG A 164 8.16 -1.51 -12.60
CA ARG A 164 6.87 -0.93 -12.25
C ARG A 164 5.72 -1.81 -12.72
N PHE A 165 4.66 -1.84 -11.91
CA PHE A 165 3.38 -2.46 -12.23
C PHE A 165 2.26 -1.49 -11.88
N ASP A 166 1.39 -1.23 -12.85
CA ASP A 166 0.31 -0.28 -12.69
C ASP A 166 -0.93 -0.91 -12.05
N THR A 167 -1.05 -2.23 -12.13
CA THR A 167 -2.23 -2.95 -11.64
C THR A 167 -1.88 -4.35 -11.12
N TRP A 168 -2.74 -4.89 -10.25
CA TRP A 168 -2.65 -6.27 -9.76
C TRP A 168 -2.64 -7.34 -10.86
N PRO A 169 -3.46 -7.26 -11.93
CA PRO A 169 -3.38 -8.18 -13.05
C PRO A 169 -2.02 -8.23 -13.77
N GLU A 170 -1.24 -7.16 -13.76
CA GLU A 170 0.12 -7.15 -14.34
C GLU A 170 1.11 -7.90 -13.45
N ILE A 171 1.05 -7.67 -12.13
CA ILE A 171 1.86 -8.39 -11.14
C ILE A 171 1.59 -9.88 -11.22
N GLU A 172 0.32 -10.26 -11.27
CA GLU A 172 -0.07 -11.65 -11.36
C GLU A 172 0.49 -12.32 -12.61
N ARG A 173 0.32 -11.69 -13.80
CA ARG A 173 0.87 -12.21 -15.06
C ARG A 173 2.38 -12.34 -15.03
N TYR A 174 3.05 -11.47 -14.29
CA TYR A 174 4.51 -11.53 -14.15
C TYR A 174 4.97 -12.69 -13.28
N LEU A 175 4.21 -13.04 -12.24
CA LEU A 175 4.61 -14.03 -11.23
C LEU A 175 4.04 -15.44 -11.50
N LEU A 176 3.01 -15.61 -12.33
CA LEU A 176 2.40 -16.92 -12.64
C LEU A 176 2.85 -17.52 -13.98
#